data_AF-A0A848LTM5-F1
#
_entry.id   AF-A0A848LTM5-F1
#
_cell.length_a   1.000
_cell.length_b   1.000
_cell.length_c   1.000
_cell.angle_alpha   90.00
_cell.angle_beta   90.00
_cell.angle_gamma   90.00
#
_symmetry.space_group_name_H-M   'P 1'
#
loop_
_entity.id
_entity.type
_entity.pdbx_description
1 polymer ?
#
loop_
_entity_poly.entity_id
_entity_poly.type
_entity_poly.pdbx_seq_one_letter_code
_entity_poly.pdbx_strand_id
1 'polypeptide(L)'
;LPTLPSFTRDIFPVLERLSAHQWVNQGFFVLFGQNSPSDFSAPENIARLSDRSEQHRALREAVFRWFRNPERPHGAPQEPEKLPPFYGDTFGDFTNAFDNDLSVTRTQYRFLRQWASGEFEADWGSVAPLPGRVEDYPLAEQPHALDRAAMEDCLGGPFHPGCEITWVVRVPHFWKSPFRPNVLAEDAPVQDDFGPVLTPAQALAAEGPLARSGPGSITRWMAVPWHTDTSSCLSGYDASTYLPSPTFWAARVPNQVLSEDAYQRLMQDGLPVGQRLKHFDYRLFWLRDLGTSYQQRINAMVKQWSELGIVEARPGPQDHAQAHLPGRLWVETGRSQEFSEGDWTWKQVLIAEHTEEAPGLKSQEEARDSAQPPAHARRRTYRRDQK
;
A
#
# COMPACT_ATOMS: atom_id res chain seq x y z
N LEU A 1 -15.19 -24.21 7.35
CA LEU A 1 -15.01 -22.92 8.07
C LEU A 1 -15.43 -23.15 9.51
N PRO A 2 -14.71 -22.59 10.50
CA PRO A 2 -15.04 -22.77 11.91
C PRO A 2 -16.42 -22.18 12.23
N THR A 3 -17.02 -22.68 13.32
CA THR A 3 -18.32 -22.21 13.82
C THR A 3 -18.22 -20.80 14.41
N LEU A 4 -17.12 -20.51 15.12
CA LEU A 4 -16.79 -19.21 15.69
C LEU A 4 -15.40 -18.76 15.18
N PRO A 5 -15.20 -17.48 14.81
CA PRO A 5 -13.90 -16.95 14.45
C PRO A 5 -13.01 -16.77 15.68
N SER A 6 -11.72 -16.95 15.49
CA SER A 6 -10.68 -16.54 16.43
C SER A 6 -10.47 -15.03 16.35
N PHE A 7 -10.45 -14.33 17.50
CA PHE A 7 -10.09 -12.91 17.48
C PHE A 7 -8.67 -12.74 16.93
N THR A 8 -7.72 -13.52 17.42
CA THR A 8 -6.31 -13.41 17.03
C THR A 8 -6.06 -13.76 15.57
N ARG A 9 -6.72 -14.78 15.01
CA ARG A 9 -6.42 -15.31 13.67
C ARG A 9 -7.32 -14.80 12.56
N ASP A 10 -8.58 -14.51 12.86
CA ASP A 10 -9.60 -14.20 11.83
C ASP A 10 -10.05 -12.73 11.85
N ILE A 11 -10.01 -12.05 13.00
CA ILE A 11 -10.51 -10.69 13.18
C ILE A 11 -9.37 -9.66 13.22
N PHE A 12 -8.44 -9.83 14.16
CA PHE A 12 -7.36 -8.89 14.41
C PHE A 12 -6.54 -8.59 13.15
N PRO A 13 -6.17 -9.56 12.28
CA PRO A 13 -5.41 -9.25 11.07
C PRO A 13 -6.15 -8.32 10.10
N VAL A 14 -7.48 -8.31 10.08
CA VAL A 14 -8.26 -7.36 9.25
C VAL A 14 -8.15 -5.94 9.81
N LEU A 15 -8.21 -5.80 11.13
CA LEU A 15 -8.14 -4.51 11.82
C LEU A 15 -6.71 -3.95 11.86
N GLU A 16 -5.74 -4.79 12.22
CA GLU A 16 -4.31 -4.48 12.26
C GLU A 16 -3.81 -3.97 10.91
N ARG A 17 -4.25 -4.59 9.80
CA ARG A 17 -3.87 -4.14 8.46
C ARG A 17 -4.36 -2.72 8.17
N LEU A 18 -5.48 -2.25 8.72
CA LEU A 18 -5.88 -0.85 8.58
C LEU A 18 -4.87 0.08 9.26
N SER A 19 -4.45 -0.24 10.49
CA SER A 19 -3.42 0.53 11.21
C SER A 19 -2.03 0.43 10.59
N ALA A 20 -1.64 -0.73 10.06
CA ALA A 20 -0.34 -0.95 9.42
C ALA A 20 -0.17 -0.15 8.13
N HIS A 21 -1.27 0.17 7.42
CA HIS A 21 -1.22 0.99 6.20
C HIS A 21 -0.81 2.44 6.46
N GLN A 22 -0.74 2.88 7.73
CA GLN A 22 -0.23 4.22 8.10
C GLN A 22 1.18 4.52 7.55
N TRP A 23 1.97 3.48 7.28
CA TRP A 23 3.35 3.63 6.84
C TRP A 23 3.49 3.94 5.35
N VAL A 24 2.42 3.70 4.59
CA VAL A 24 2.43 3.73 3.13
C VAL A 24 1.30 4.58 2.53
N ASN A 25 0.38 5.09 3.35
CA ASN A 25 -0.69 5.99 2.92
C ASN A 25 -1.08 7.00 4.02
N GLN A 26 -1.12 8.29 3.67
CA GLN A 26 -1.42 9.36 4.61
C GLN A 26 -2.87 9.33 5.12
N GLY A 27 -3.83 8.92 4.30
CA GLY A 27 -5.23 8.80 4.72
C GLY A 27 -5.40 7.74 5.81
N PHE A 28 -4.74 6.59 5.65
CA PHE A 28 -4.69 5.55 6.69
C PHE A 28 -3.93 6.02 7.94
N PHE A 29 -2.86 6.79 7.79
CA PHE A 29 -2.15 7.38 8.94
C PHE A 29 -3.06 8.28 9.77
N VAL A 30 -3.83 9.17 9.15
CA VAL A 30 -4.76 10.05 9.87
C VAL A 30 -5.90 9.26 10.52
N LEU A 31 -6.45 8.24 9.85
CA LEU A 31 -7.59 7.49 10.36
C LEU A 31 -7.22 6.43 11.40
N PHE A 32 -6.10 5.72 11.25
CA PHE A 32 -5.76 4.51 12.00
C PHE A 32 -4.32 4.46 12.51
N GLY A 33 -3.50 5.48 12.21
CA GLY A 33 -2.10 5.53 12.59
C GLY A 33 -1.87 5.90 14.05
N GLN A 34 -0.59 5.96 14.44
CA GLN A 34 -0.15 6.37 15.77
C GLN A 34 -0.88 7.64 16.23
N ASN A 35 -1.37 7.64 17.47
CA ASN A 35 -2.16 8.70 18.10
C ASN A 35 -3.61 8.85 17.58
N SER A 36 -4.08 8.02 16.63
CA SER A 36 -5.49 7.99 16.24
C SER A 36 -6.35 7.25 17.29
N PRO A 37 -7.58 7.72 17.58
CA PRO A 37 -8.55 6.96 18.36
C PRO A 37 -8.90 5.60 17.76
N SER A 38 -8.74 5.44 16.44
CA SER A 38 -8.99 4.19 15.73
C SER A 38 -7.70 3.44 15.37
N ASP A 39 -6.60 3.69 16.08
CA ASP A 39 -5.43 2.82 15.99
C ASP A 39 -5.77 1.44 16.59
N PHE A 40 -6.12 0.50 15.73
CA PHE A 40 -6.49 -0.85 16.12
C PHE A 40 -5.31 -1.71 16.55
N SER A 41 -4.08 -1.22 16.37
CA SER A 41 -2.86 -1.85 16.87
C SER A 41 -2.45 -1.32 18.25
N ALA A 42 -3.09 -0.25 18.75
CA ALA A 42 -2.84 0.27 20.08
C ALA A 42 -3.31 -0.73 21.17
N PRO A 43 -2.50 -1.03 22.20
CA PRO A 43 -2.82 -2.05 23.21
C PRO A 43 -4.19 -1.88 23.87
N GLU A 44 -4.60 -0.65 24.15
CA GLU A 44 -5.89 -0.31 24.74
C GLU A 44 -7.07 -0.63 23.81
N ASN A 45 -6.92 -0.41 22.50
CA ASN A 45 -7.95 -0.72 21.53
C ASN A 45 -8.04 -2.23 21.32
N ILE A 46 -6.91 -2.93 21.24
CA ILE A 46 -6.87 -4.39 21.18
C ILE A 46 -7.57 -5.01 22.39
N ALA A 47 -7.28 -4.53 23.61
CA ALA A 47 -7.90 -5.04 24.84
C ALA A 47 -9.44 -4.89 24.81
N ARG A 48 -9.94 -3.76 24.31
CA ARG A 48 -11.39 -3.50 24.20
C ARG A 48 -12.05 -4.29 23.07
N LEU A 49 -11.38 -4.45 21.93
CA LEU A 49 -11.91 -5.13 20.75
C LEU A 49 -11.87 -6.66 20.87
N SER A 50 -10.94 -7.20 21.66
CA SER A 50 -10.82 -8.62 21.97
C SER A 50 -11.74 -9.08 23.11
N ASP A 51 -12.22 -8.16 23.95
CA ASP A 51 -13.19 -8.50 25.00
C ASP A 51 -14.57 -8.78 24.37
N ARG A 52 -15.08 -9.99 24.58
CA ARG A 52 -16.39 -10.45 24.11
C ARG A 52 -17.57 -9.98 24.96
N SER A 53 -17.32 -9.41 26.13
CA SER A 53 -18.37 -8.99 27.07
C SER A 53 -19.32 -7.95 26.45
N GLU A 54 -20.50 -7.83 27.05
CA GLU A 54 -21.52 -6.85 26.66
C GLU A 54 -21.01 -5.41 26.84
N GLN A 55 -20.07 -5.17 27.76
CA GLN A 55 -19.45 -3.86 27.99
C GLN A 55 -18.85 -3.26 26.71
N HIS A 56 -18.22 -4.09 25.87
CA HIS A 56 -17.53 -3.65 24.67
C HIS A 56 -18.30 -3.92 23.37
N ARG A 57 -19.51 -4.50 23.47
CA ARG A 57 -20.31 -4.84 22.29
C ARG A 57 -20.62 -3.63 21.41
N ALA A 58 -21.03 -2.51 22.01
CA ALA A 58 -21.35 -1.29 21.26
C ALA A 58 -20.16 -0.78 20.43
N LEU A 59 -18.93 -0.92 20.94
CA LEU A 59 -17.70 -0.59 20.22
C LEU A 59 -17.50 -1.53 19.02
N ARG A 60 -17.57 -2.85 19.23
CA ARG A 60 -17.38 -3.83 18.15
C ARG A 60 -18.44 -3.65 17.05
N GLU A 61 -19.69 -3.41 17.43
CA GLU A 61 -20.77 -3.12 16.49
C GLU A 61 -20.55 -1.80 15.74
N ALA A 62 -20.01 -0.76 16.39
CA ALA A 62 -19.69 0.50 15.72
C ALA A 62 -18.61 0.33 14.65
N VAL A 63 -17.53 -0.39 14.99
CA VAL A 63 -16.45 -0.73 14.04
C VAL A 63 -17.01 -1.58 12.89
N PHE A 64 -17.80 -2.63 13.20
CA PHE A 64 -18.40 -3.47 12.16
C PHE A 64 -19.33 -2.71 11.22
N ARG A 65 -20.17 -1.80 11.73
CA ARG A 65 -21.03 -0.95 10.89
C ARG A 65 -20.25 -0.07 9.92
N TRP A 66 -18.97 0.18 10.18
CA TRP A 66 -18.11 0.92 9.28
C TRP A 66 -17.65 0.08 8.08
N PHE A 67 -17.64 -1.26 8.18
CA PHE A 67 -17.29 -2.13 7.06
C PHE A 67 -18.40 -2.20 6.01
N ARG A 68 -17.98 -2.16 4.75
CA ARG A 68 -18.84 -2.34 3.58
C ARG A 68 -19.37 -3.77 3.52
N ASN A 69 -20.67 -3.92 3.27
CA ASN A 69 -21.30 -5.24 3.13
C ASN A 69 -21.06 -5.79 1.71
N PRO A 70 -20.32 -6.90 1.51
CA PRO A 70 -20.01 -7.46 0.19
C PRO A 70 -21.21 -8.14 -0.50
N GLU A 71 -22.39 -8.18 0.13
CA GLU A 71 -23.61 -8.81 -0.40
C GLU A 71 -24.62 -7.77 -0.93
N ARG A 72 -24.17 -6.55 -1.18
CA ARG A 72 -25.03 -5.52 -1.75
C ARG A 72 -25.44 -5.90 -3.19
N PRO A 73 -26.69 -5.58 -3.59
CA PRO A 73 -27.16 -5.91 -4.92
C PRO A 73 -26.38 -5.13 -5.97
N HIS A 74 -26.23 -5.73 -7.15
CA HIS A 74 -25.66 -5.04 -8.30
C HIS A 74 -26.47 -3.77 -8.63
N GLY A 75 -25.79 -2.65 -8.87
CA GLY A 75 -26.40 -1.34 -9.04
C GLY A 75 -26.71 -0.58 -7.74
N ALA A 76 -26.37 -1.14 -6.57
CA ALA A 76 -26.33 -0.35 -5.34
C ALA A 76 -25.33 0.83 -5.48
N PRO A 77 -25.61 1.98 -4.85
CA PRO A 77 -24.69 3.10 -4.86
C PRO A 77 -23.40 2.75 -4.10
N GLN A 78 -22.29 3.40 -4.50
CA GLN A 78 -21.02 3.39 -3.77
C GLN A 78 -21.21 3.92 -2.34
N GLU A 79 -20.32 3.51 -1.44
CA GLU A 79 -20.34 3.88 -0.02
C GLU A 79 -18.91 4.31 0.40
N PRO A 80 -18.37 5.40 -0.16
CA PRO A 80 -16.94 5.73 -0.08
C PRO A 80 -16.45 5.97 1.35
N GLU A 81 -17.36 6.28 2.28
CA GLU A 81 -17.06 6.43 3.70
C GLU A 81 -16.84 5.09 4.43
N LYS A 82 -17.17 3.93 3.82
CA LYS A 82 -17.06 2.60 4.43
C LYS A 82 -15.68 1.97 4.25
N LEU A 83 -15.37 1.02 5.13
CA LEU A 83 -14.11 0.28 5.13
C LEU A 83 -14.13 -0.97 4.24
N PRO A 84 -12.95 -1.34 3.71
CA PRO A 84 -11.70 -0.55 3.78
C PRO A 84 -11.71 0.59 2.73
N PRO A 85 -10.95 1.69 2.94
CA PRO A 85 -10.93 2.83 2.03
C PRO A 85 -9.97 2.56 0.85
N PHE A 86 -10.27 1.51 0.09
CA PHE A 86 -9.61 1.21 -1.17
C PHE A 86 -10.59 1.34 -2.34
N TYR A 87 -10.06 1.73 -3.50
CA TYR A 87 -10.80 1.62 -4.76
C TYR A 87 -11.16 0.16 -5.03
N GLY A 88 -12.23 -0.05 -5.79
CA GLY A 88 -12.76 -1.37 -6.15
C GLY A 88 -12.45 -1.75 -7.60
N ASP A 89 -12.96 -2.92 -7.99
CA ASP A 89 -12.67 -3.57 -9.27
C ASP A 89 -13.25 -2.82 -10.49
N THR A 90 -14.16 -1.87 -10.27
CA THR A 90 -14.83 -1.13 -11.36
C THR A 90 -14.55 0.38 -11.36
N PHE A 91 -13.62 0.83 -10.51
CA PHE A 91 -13.33 2.25 -10.32
C PHE A 91 -12.86 2.93 -11.62
N GLY A 92 -13.57 3.97 -12.05
CA GLY A 92 -13.25 4.73 -13.27
C GLY A 92 -14.02 4.26 -14.50
N ASP A 93 -14.51 3.02 -14.50
CA ASP A 93 -15.35 2.49 -15.58
C ASP A 93 -16.84 2.83 -15.36
N PHE A 94 -17.29 2.85 -14.12
CA PHE A 94 -18.68 3.13 -13.76
C PHE A 94 -18.78 4.27 -12.75
N THR A 95 -19.87 5.04 -12.84
CA THR A 95 -20.14 6.13 -11.90
C THR A 95 -21.04 5.65 -10.77
N ASN A 96 -20.67 5.96 -9.53
CA ASN A 96 -21.51 5.71 -8.34
C ASN A 96 -21.91 4.23 -8.17
N ALA A 97 -21.04 3.28 -8.56
CA ALA A 97 -21.30 1.85 -8.45
C ALA A 97 -20.68 1.28 -7.18
N PHE A 98 -21.38 0.38 -6.49
CA PHE A 98 -20.89 -0.30 -5.30
C PHE A 98 -19.49 -0.93 -5.47
N ASP A 99 -19.22 -1.54 -6.63
CA ASP A 99 -17.95 -2.21 -6.93
C ASP A 99 -16.79 -1.22 -7.25
N ASN A 100 -17.05 0.09 -7.19
CA ASN A 100 -16.00 1.13 -7.22
C ASN A 100 -15.23 1.23 -5.91
N ASP A 101 -15.72 0.61 -4.83
CA ASP A 101 -15.06 0.54 -3.55
C ASP A 101 -14.82 -0.93 -3.15
N LEU A 102 -13.60 -1.25 -2.70
CA LEU A 102 -13.29 -2.61 -2.26
C LEU A 102 -14.11 -3.00 -1.03
N SER A 103 -14.63 -4.22 -0.98
CA SER A 103 -15.15 -4.81 0.25
C SER A 103 -14.25 -5.95 0.73
N VAL A 104 -14.26 -6.23 2.03
CA VAL A 104 -13.69 -7.49 2.54
C VAL A 104 -14.44 -8.68 1.94
N THR A 105 -13.81 -9.85 1.91
CA THR A 105 -14.47 -11.05 1.38
C THR A 105 -15.74 -11.39 2.18
N ARG A 106 -16.69 -12.10 1.56
CA ARG A 106 -17.91 -12.59 2.26
C ARG A 106 -17.58 -13.39 3.52
N THR A 107 -16.51 -14.17 3.50
CA THR A 107 -16.04 -14.94 4.66
C THR A 107 -15.57 -14.01 5.79
N GLN A 108 -14.71 -13.03 5.48
CA GLN A 108 -14.24 -12.04 6.46
C GLN A 108 -15.40 -11.21 7.01
N TYR A 109 -16.33 -10.75 6.16
CA TYR A 109 -17.51 -9.99 6.60
C TYR A 109 -18.39 -10.81 7.56
N ARG A 110 -18.61 -12.10 7.29
CA ARG A 110 -19.35 -12.99 8.18
C ARG A 110 -18.65 -13.13 9.53
N PHE A 111 -17.33 -13.27 9.56
CA PHE A 111 -16.56 -13.33 10.80
C PHE A 111 -16.60 -12.01 11.57
N LEU A 112 -16.45 -10.87 10.90
CA LEU A 112 -16.62 -9.55 11.53
C LEU A 112 -18.02 -9.37 12.12
N ARG A 113 -19.07 -9.89 11.47
CA ARG A 113 -20.43 -9.87 11.99
C ARG A 113 -20.59 -10.70 13.27
N GLN A 114 -20.02 -11.89 13.31
CA GLN A 114 -20.01 -12.76 14.50
C GLN A 114 -19.20 -12.14 15.65
N TRP A 115 -18.04 -11.56 15.33
CA TRP A 115 -17.23 -10.80 16.29
C TRP A 115 -18.01 -9.62 16.89
N ALA A 116 -18.70 -8.85 16.06
CA ALA A 116 -19.52 -7.73 16.50
C ALA A 116 -20.62 -8.16 17.48
N SER A 117 -21.27 -9.30 17.24
CA SER A 117 -22.32 -9.84 18.13
C SER A 117 -21.77 -10.53 19.39
N GLY A 118 -20.45 -10.68 19.53
CA GLY A 118 -19.83 -11.40 20.66
C GLY A 118 -19.72 -12.92 20.46
N GLU A 119 -20.00 -13.42 19.26
CA GLU A 119 -19.90 -14.82 18.86
C GLU A 119 -18.50 -15.12 18.30
N PHE A 120 -17.46 -15.00 19.13
CA PHE A 120 -16.08 -15.27 18.73
C PHE A 120 -15.25 -15.84 19.88
N GLU A 121 -14.11 -16.44 19.56
CA GLU A 121 -13.14 -16.89 20.54
C GLU A 121 -12.29 -15.68 20.99
N ALA A 122 -12.46 -15.27 22.25
CA ALA A 122 -11.69 -14.19 22.87
C ALA A 122 -10.31 -14.70 23.30
N ASP A 123 -9.49 -15.03 22.31
CA ASP A 123 -8.27 -15.81 22.44
C ASP A 123 -6.98 -14.96 22.37
N TRP A 124 -7.13 -13.63 22.40
CA TRP A 124 -6.00 -12.70 22.39
C TRP A 124 -4.99 -12.97 23.51
N GLY A 125 -3.71 -13.08 23.15
CA GLY A 125 -2.62 -13.41 24.08
C GLY A 125 -2.58 -14.87 24.55
N SER A 126 -3.57 -15.70 24.20
CA SER A 126 -3.62 -17.12 24.54
C SER A 126 -3.22 -18.04 23.39
N VAL A 127 -3.32 -17.56 22.15
CA VAL A 127 -2.87 -18.27 20.96
C VAL A 127 -1.39 -18.06 20.76
N ALA A 128 -0.65 -19.16 20.63
CA ALA A 128 0.77 -19.10 20.26
C ALA A 128 0.93 -18.42 18.88
N PRO A 129 1.96 -17.56 18.71
CA PRO A 129 2.33 -17.05 17.40
C PRO A 129 2.54 -18.19 16.41
N LEU A 130 2.26 -17.92 15.13
CA LEU A 130 2.60 -18.87 14.07
C LEU A 130 4.12 -19.13 14.08
N PRO A 131 4.55 -20.40 13.96
CA PRO A 131 5.97 -20.71 13.89
C PRO A 131 6.67 -19.97 12.74
N GLY A 132 7.85 -19.43 13.02
CA GLY A 132 8.64 -18.67 12.05
C GLY A 132 9.44 -19.53 11.07
N ARG A 133 9.58 -20.84 11.35
CA ARG A 133 10.27 -21.80 10.50
C ARG A 133 9.32 -22.92 10.12
N VAL A 134 9.43 -23.43 8.90
CA VAL A 134 8.58 -24.53 8.42
C VAL A 134 8.80 -25.80 9.26
N GLU A 135 10.02 -26.05 9.73
CA GLU A 135 10.34 -27.25 10.53
C GLU A 135 9.63 -27.29 11.90
N ASP A 136 9.19 -26.13 12.40
CA ASP A 136 8.51 -26.01 13.69
C ASP A 136 7.01 -26.35 13.59
N TYR A 137 6.48 -26.50 12.37
CA TYR A 137 5.13 -27.03 12.17
C TYR A 137 5.12 -28.56 12.20
N PRO A 138 4.01 -29.18 12.68
CA PRO A 138 3.79 -30.62 12.49
C PRO A 138 3.99 -30.99 11.01
N LEU A 139 4.69 -32.11 10.74
CA LEU A 139 5.09 -32.49 9.37
C LEU A 139 3.92 -32.47 8.36
N ALA A 140 2.73 -32.88 8.80
CA ALA A 140 1.52 -32.89 7.97
C ALA A 140 1.01 -31.48 7.58
N GLU A 141 1.33 -30.45 8.37
CA GLU A 141 0.92 -29.06 8.16
C GLU A 141 1.94 -28.25 7.35
N GLN A 142 3.19 -28.71 7.26
CA GLN A 142 4.28 -28.00 6.57
C GLN A 142 3.93 -27.60 5.12
N PRO A 143 3.33 -28.47 4.28
CA PRO A 143 2.98 -28.07 2.91
C PRO A 143 1.96 -26.92 2.87
N HIS A 144 0.97 -26.93 3.76
CA HIS A 144 -0.02 -25.86 3.83
C HIS A 144 0.59 -24.56 4.37
N ALA A 145 1.53 -24.65 5.30
CA ALA A 145 2.28 -23.48 5.78
C ALA A 145 3.07 -22.83 4.63
N LEU A 146 3.70 -23.62 3.76
CA LEU A 146 4.40 -23.13 2.57
C LEU A 146 3.45 -22.53 1.54
N ASP A 147 2.32 -23.19 1.25
CA ASP A 147 1.28 -22.66 0.36
C ASP A 147 0.76 -21.30 0.86
N ARG A 148 0.50 -21.18 2.16
CA ARG A 148 0.05 -19.93 2.78
C ARG A 148 1.12 -18.85 2.71
N ALA A 149 2.36 -19.15 3.10
CA ALA A 149 3.44 -18.18 3.14
C ALA A 149 3.69 -17.53 1.75
N ALA A 150 3.58 -18.31 0.68
CA ALA A 150 3.74 -17.78 -0.68
C ALA A 150 2.61 -16.82 -1.11
N MET A 151 1.41 -16.96 -0.54
CA MET A 151 0.22 -16.21 -0.95
C MET A 151 -0.13 -15.06 0.01
N GLU A 152 0.29 -15.14 1.28
CA GLU A 152 -0.09 -14.17 2.32
C GLU A 152 0.46 -12.76 2.06
N ASP A 153 1.56 -12.67 1.31
CA ASP A 153 2.13 -11.40 0.87
C ASP A 153 1.41 -10.84 -0.38
N CYS A 154 0.77 -11.67 -1.21
CA CYS A 154 0.12 -11.21 -2.44
C CYS A 154 -1.19 -10.46 -2.16
N LEU A 155 -1.48 -9.47 -3.01
CA LEU A 155 -2.73 -8.72 -2.92
C LEU A 155 -3.94 -9.57 -3.34
N GLY A 156 -5.00 -9.53 -2.53
CA GLY A 156 -6.28 -10.21 -2.82
C GLY A 156 -7.30 -9.35 -3.56
N GLY A 157 -7.02 -8.06 -3.76
CA GLY A 157 -7.91 -7.07 -4.38
C GLY A 157 -7.50 -5.62 -4.05
N PRO A 158 -8.08 -4.62 -4.73
CA PRO A 158 -8.95 -4.76 -5.91
C PRO A 158 -8.21 -5.33 -7.11
N PHE A 159 -8.92 -5.74 -8.16
CA PHE A 159 -8.34 -6.22 -9.40
C PHE A 159 -8.72 -5.31 -10.57
N HIS A 160 -7.86 -4.32 -10.86
CA HIS A 160 -8.05 -3.26 -11.87
C HIS A 160 -6.77 -2.89 -12.70
N PRO A 161 -5.91 -3.82 -13.18
CA PRO A 161 -5.89 -5.26 -12.98
C PRO A 161 -4.98 -5.75 -11.83
N GLY A 162 -4.35 -4.98 -10.92
CA GLY A 162 -3.67 -5.57 -9.74
C GLY A 162 -2.14 -5.41 -9.72
N CYS A 163 -1.43 -6.15 -8.86
CA CYS A 163 0.04 -6.08 -8.77
C CYS A 163 0.73 -7.36 -9.22
N GLU A 164 0.63 -8.44 -8.43
CA GLU A 164 1.29 -9.72 -8.78
C GLU A 164 0.42 -10.58 -9.70
N ILE A 165 -0.89 -10.56 -9.44
CA ILE A 165 -1.92 -11.38 -10.08
C ILE A 165 -3.24 -10.60 -10.13
N THR A 166 -4.23 -11.14 -10.85
CA THR A 166 -5.53 -10.49 -11.04
C THR A 166 -6.73 -11.42 -10.78
N TRP A 167 -7.94 -10.94 -11.07
CA TRP A 167 -9.26 -11.53 -10.82
C TRP A 167 -9.42 -13.02 -11.17
N VAL A 168 -8.58 -13.58 -12.03
CA VAL A 168 -8.58 -14.99 -12.43
C VAL A 168 -8.51 -15.95 -11.24
N VAL A 169 -7.83 -15.56 -10.16
CA VAL A 169 -7.73 -16.38 -8.94
C VAL A 169 -9.03 -16.45 -8.14
N ARG A 170 -9.99 -15.56 -8.42
CA ARG A 170 -11.35 -15.60 -7.85
C ARG A 170 -12.31 -16.48 -8.65
N VAL A 171 -11.88 -17.03 -9.78
CA VAL A 171 -12.71 -17.90 -10.62
C VAL A 171 -12.56 -19.36 -10.17
N PRO A 172 -13.63 -20.04 -9.70
CA PRO A 172 -13.49 -21.39 -9.16
C PRO A 172 -12.89 -22.42 -10.13
N HIS A 173 -13.24 -22.35 -11.42
CA HIS A 173 -12.78 -23.33 -12.40
C HIS A 173 -11.31 -23.17 -12.83
N PHE A 174 -10.65 -22.07 -12.43
CA PHE A 174 -9.19 -21.93 -12.56
C PHE A 174 -8.46 -22.94 -11.66
N TRP A 175 -9.08 -23.35 -10.55
CA TRP A 175 -8.52 -24.24 -9.56
C TRP A 175 -8.94 -25.70 -9.80
N LYS A 176 -7.97 -26.62 -9.80
CA LYS A 176 -8.22 -28.06 -9.76
C LYS A 176 -8.59 -28.53 -8.34
N SER A 177 -7.95 -27.94 -7.35
CA SER A 177 -8.23 -28.10 -5.92
C SER A 177 -7.77 -26.83 -5.19
N PRO A 178 -8.10 -26.63 -3.89
CA PRO A 178 -7.62 -25.46 -3.14
C PRO A 178 -6.11 -25.27 -3.32
N PHE A 179 -5.71 -24.06 -3.72
CA PHE A 179 -4.31 -23.67 -3.96
C PHE A 179 -3.57 -24.50 -5.03
N ARG A 180 -4.28 -25.20 -5.93
CA ARG A 180 -3.67 -25.91 -7.09
C ARG A 180 -4.37 -25.48 -8.39
N PRO A 181 -3.71 -24.66 -9.24
CA PRO A 181 -4.26 -24.30 -10.54
C PRO A 181 -4.52 -25.54 -11.40
N ASN A 182 -5.46 -25.44 -12.32
CA ASN A 182 -5.71 -26.48 -13.31
C ASN A 182 -4.64 -26.44 -14.39
N VAL A 183 -3.52 -27.12 -14.18
CA VAL A 183 -2.35 -27.06 -15.08
C VAL A 183 -2.55 -27.93 -16.33
N LEU A 184 -2.04 -27.46 -17.47
CA LEU A 184 -1.92 -28.23 -18.71
C LEU A 184 -1.11 -29.52 -18.49
N ALA A 185 -1.34 -30.52 -19.34
CA ALA A 185 -0.45 -31.67 -19.40
C ALA A 185 0.97 -31.22 -19.81
N GLU A 186 1.98 -31.97 -19.39
CA GLU A 186 3.36 -31.76 -19.85
C GLU A 186 3.40 -31.73 -21.39
N ASP A 187 4.19 -30.81 -21.94
CA ASP A 187 4.35 -30.53 -23.38
C ASP A 187 3.09 -30.07 -24.14
N ALA A 188 1.94 -29.90 -23.48
CA ALA A 188 0.76 -29.36 -24.14
C ALA A 188 0.95 -27.84 -24.41
N PRO A 189 0.63 -27.36 -25.63
CA PRO A 189 0.81 -25.96 -25.97
C PRO A 189 -0.16 -25.07 -25.20
N VAL A 190 0.31 -23.89 -24.78
CA VAL A 190 -0.55 -22.85 -24.22
C VAL A 190 -1.38 -22.22 -25.33
N GLN A 191 -2.70 -22.14 -25.12
CA GLN A 191 -3.58 -21.38 -25.98
C GLN A 191 -3.62 -19.93 -25.50
N ASP A 192 -3.13 -19.02 -26.36
CA ASP A 192 -3.08 -17.57 -26.11
C ASP A 192 -3.87 -16.75 -27.16
N ASP A 193 -4.30 -17.37 -28.26
CA ASP A 193 -5.14 -16.72 -29.26
C ASP A 193 -6.61 -17.09 -29.06
N PHE A 194 -7.43 -16.08 -28.74
CA PHE A 194 -8.88 -16.17 -28.58
C PHE A 194 -9.61 -15.26 -29.58
N GLY A 195 -8.92 -14.85 -30.65
CA GLY A 195 -9.38 -13.86 -31.62
C GLY A 195 -8.99 -12.42 -31.26
N PRO A 196 -9.43 -11.43 -32.06
CA PRO A 196 -9.02 -10.04 -31.91
C PRO A 196 -9.59 -9.35 -30.66
N VAL A 197 -10.62 -9.93 -30.04
CA VAL A 197 -11.27 -9.42 -28.82
C VAL A 197 -11.59 -10.59 -27.91
N LEU A 198 -11.13 -10.51 -26.67
CA LEU A 198 -11.50 -11.44 -25.61
C LEU A 198 -12.68 -10.87 -24.81
N THR A 199 -13.85 -11.46 -24.95
CA THR A 199 -15.06 -11.05 -24.20
C THR A 199 -15.15 -11.75 -22.85
N PRO A 200 -15.89 -11.20 -21.86
CA PRO A 200 -16.14 -11.90 -20.59
C PRO A 200 -16.75 -13.29 -20.76
N ALA A 201 -17.65 -13.46 -21.74
CA ALA A 201 -18.26 -14.75 -22.04
C ALA A 201 -17.22 -15.79 -22.53
N GLN A 202 -16.26 -15.38 -23.36
CA GLN A 202 -15.15 -16.26 -23.77
C GLN A 202 -14.19 -16.53 -22.61
N ALA A 203 -13.85 -15.51 -21.83
CA ALA A 203 -12.90 -15.63 -20.71
C ALA A 203 -13.38 -16.62 -19.64
N LEU A 204 -14.70 -16.63 -19.37
CA LEU A 204 -15.36 -17.48 -18.37
C LEU A 204 -15.98 -18.76 -18.97
N ALA A 205 -15.78 -19.03 -20.27
CA ALA A 205 -16.27 -20.24 -20.88
C ALA A 205 -15.58 -21.48 -20.31
N ALA A 206 -16.27 -22.63 -20.34
CA ALA A 206 -15.74 -23.90 -19.82
C ALA A 206 -14.40 -24.31 -20.45
N GLU A 207 -14.20 -23.99 -21.74
CA GLU A 207 -12.96 -24.22 -22.50
C GLU A 207 -12.22 -22.91 -22.80
N GLY A 208 -12.49 -21.86 -22.00
CA GLY A 208 -11.85 -20.55 -22.12
C GLY A 208 -10.40 -20.51 -21.59
N PRO A 209 -9.76 -19.33 -21.58
CA PRO A 209 -8.37 -19.15 -21.14
C PRO A 209 -8.09 -19.56 -19.69
N LEU A 210 -9.13 -19.66 -18.86
CA LEU A 210 -9.01 -20.06 -17.45
C LEU A 210 -9.22 -21.57 -17.24
N ALA A 211 -9.60 -22.31 -18.29
CA ALA A 211 -9.89 -23.73 -18.19
C ALA A 211 -8.64 -24.55 -17.90
N ARG A 212 -7.47 -24.12 -18.42
CA ARG A 212 -6.17 -24.74 -18.19
C ARG A 212 -5.09 -23.66 -18.15
N SER A 213 -4.09 -23.86 -17.28
CA SER A 213 -2.97 -22.95 -17.06
C SER A 213 -1.66 -23.59 -17.51
N GLY A 214 -0.87 -22.87 -18.29
CA GLY A 214 0.54 -23.18 -18.57
C GLY A 214 1.43 -21.97 -18.31
N PRO A 215 2.69 -22.00 -18.78
CA PRO A 215 3.60 -20.85 -18.69
C PRO A 215 2.94 -19.56 -19.21
N GLY A 216 3.08 -18.45 -18.47
CA GLY A 216 2.48 -17.15 -18.81
C GLY A 216 0.98 -16.99 -18.49
N SER A 217 0.27 -18.08 -18.15
CA SER A 217 -1.20 -18.05 -18.07
C SER A 217 -1.77 -17.17 -16.94
N ILE A 218 -1.00 -16.99 -15.86
CA ILE A 218 -1.39 -16.22 -14.68
C ILE A 218 -1.14 -14.71 -14.88
N THR A 219 -0.04 -14.35 -15.55
CA THR A 219 0.44 -12.97 -15.64
C THR A 219 0.12 -12.29 -16.98
N ARG A 220 -0.38 -13.02 -18.00
CA ARG A 220 -0.79 -12.45 -19.30
C ARG A 220 -1.88 -11.36 -19.22
N TRP A 221 -2.54 -11.26 -18.07
CA TRP A 221 -3.60 -10.29 -17.81
C TRP A 221 -3.09 -8.95 -17.27
N MET A 222 -1.82 -8.89 -16.86
CA MET A 222 -1.22 -7.73 -16.22
C MET A 222 -0.73 -6.72 -17.27
N ALA A 223 -0.47 -5.48 -16.84
CA ALA A 223 0.06 -4.46 -17.74
C ALA A 223 1.42 -4.85 -18.33
N VAL A 224 1.65 -4.44 -19.59
CA VAL A 224 2.91 -4.64 -20.29
C VAL A 224 3.44 -3.28 -20.75
N PRO A 225 4.56 -2.78 -20.18
CA PRO A 225 5.30 -3.34 -19.05
C PRO A 225 4.62 -3.05 -17.70
N TRP A 226 4.88 -3.89 -16.69
CA TRP A 226 4.28 -3.78 -15.35
C TRP A 226 4.57 -2.45 -14.62
N HIS A 227 5.66 -1.78 -15.01
CA HIS A 227 6.06 -0.46 -14.52
C HIS A 227 4.96 0.59 -14.68
N THR A 228 4.22 0.54 -15.79
CA THR A 228 3.17 1.54 -16.06
C THR A 228 1.97 1.33 -15.14
N ASP A 229 1.66 0.08 -14.77
CA ASP A 229 0.66 -0.23 -13.74
C ASP A 229 1.11 0.41 -12.42
N THR A 230 2.30 0.04 -11.94
CA THR A 230 2.84 0.48 -10.64
C THR A 230 2.82 2.01 -10.48
N SER A 231 3.24 2.75 -11.50
CA SER A 231 3.24 4.22 -11.45
C SER A 231 1.86 4.87 -11.60
N SER A 232 0.86 4.11 -12.02
CA SER A 232 -0.54 4.50 -12.12
C SER A 232 -1.34 4.16 -10.85
N CYS A 233 -0.84 3.25 -10.00
CA CYS A 233 -1.46 2.77 -8.76
C CYS A 233 -1.38 3.78 -7.60
N LEU A 234 -2.26 4.79 -7.59
CA LEU A 234 -2.18 5.90 -6.62
C LEU A 234 -3.36 5.90 -5.63
N SER A 235 -3.48 7.01 -4.90
CA SER A 235 -4.57 7.29 -3.97
C SER A 235 -5.11 8.70 -4.17
N GLY A 236 -6.35 8.94 -3.73
CA GLY A 236 -6.94 10.27 -3.69
C GLY A 236 -6.97 10.99 -5.04
N TYR A 237 -7.40 10.32 -6.11
CA TYR A 237 -7.47 10.92 -7.45
C TYR A 237 -8.36 12.17 -7.51
N ASP A 238 -9.34 12.27 -6.60
CA ASP A 238 -10.09 13.50 -6.39
C ASP A 238 -9.40 14.38 -5.34
N ALA A 239 -8.64 15.35 -5.83
CA ALA A 239 -7.91 16.30 -4.99
C ALA A 239 -8.81 17.24 -4.15
N SER A 240 -10.13 17.23 -4.36
CA SER A 240 -11.08 18.00 -3.53
C SER A 240 -11.45 17.30 -2.23
N THR A 241 -11.12 16.01 -2.09
CA THR A 241 -11.36 15.23 -0.87
C THR A 241 -10.39 15.61 0.26
N TYR A 242 -10.84 15.50 1.51
CA TYR A 242 -10.06 15.93 2.68
C TYR A 242 -8.81 15.06 2.93
N LEU A 243 -8.90 13.75 2.68
CA LEU A 243 -7.81 12.80 2.85
C LEU A 243 -7.42 12.20 1.49
N PRO A 244 -6.15 11.85 1.26
CA PRO A 244 -5.69 11.22 0.01
C PRO A 244 -6.03 9.72 -0.02
N SER A 245 -7.31 9.41 0.20
CA SER A 245 -7.94 8.09 0.20
C SER A 245 -9.27 8.20 -0.57
N PRO A 246 -9.76 7.16 -1.27
CA PRO A 246 -9.26 5.77 -1.27
C PRO A 246 -7.89 5.58 -1.94
N THR A 247 -7.27 4.43 -1.72
CA THR A 247 -6.04 3.99 -2.42
C THR A 247 -6.26 2.70 -3.19
N PHE A 248 -5.40 2.36 -4.15
CA PHE A 248 -5.43 1.05 -4.80
C PHE A 248 -4.68 -0.02 -3.99
N TRP A 249 -3.34 0.01 -3.99
CA TRP A 249 -2.50 -1.10 -3.51
C TRP A 249 -1.33 -0.64 -2.63
N ALA A 250 -1.57 0.33 -1.75
CA ALA A 250 -0.53 1.01 -0.96
C ALA A 250 0.46 0.07 -0.22
N ALA A 251 0.02 -1.13 0.19
CA ALA A 251 0.90 -2.14 0.81
C ALA A 251 2.04 -2.62 -0.09
N ARG A 252 1.86 -2.60 -1.41
CA ARG A 252 2.87 -3.00 -2.40
C ARG A 252 3.43 -1.83 -3.19
N VAL A 253 2.62 -0.80 -3.38
CA VAL A 253 2.96 0.42 -4.11
C VAL A 253 2.64 1.62 -3.21
N PRO A 254 3.58 2.01 -2.31
CA PRO A 254 3.33 3.10 -1.37
C PRO A 254 2.90 4.40 -2.04
N ASN A 255 2.02 5.16 -1.39
CA ASN A 255 1.59 6.47 -1.88
C ASN A 255 2.30 7.61 -1.14
N GLN A 256 2.26 7.58 0.20
CA GLN A 256 2.99 8.51 1.05
C GLN A 256 3.79 7.75 2.09
N VAL A 257 5.07 8.10 2.24
CA VAL A 257 6.05 7.39 3.08
C VAL A 257 6.72 8.32 4.07
N LEU A 258 7.22 7.76 5.17
CA LEU A 258 8.14 8.45 6.06
C LEU A 258 9.55 8.37 5.44
N SER A 259 10.14 9.51 5.06
CA SER A 259 11.46 9.53 4.42
C SER A 259 12.59 9.25 5.40
N GLU A 260 13.73 8.79 4.88
CA GLU A 260 14.97 8.63 5.65
C GLU A 260 15.39 9.95 6.31
N ASP A 261 15.25 11.08 5.62
CA ASP A 261 15.56 12.41 6.15
C ASP A 261 14.69 12.77 7.36
N ALA A 262 13.37 12.57 7.26
CA ALA A 262 12.44 12.79 8.36
C ALA A 262 12.72 11.85 9.54
N TYR A 263 13.07 10.60 9.24
CA TYR A 263 13.53 9.63 10.23
C TYR A 263 14.81 10.09 10.94
N GLN A 264 15.81 10.61 10.22
CA GLN A 264 17.03 11.14 10.84
C GLN A 264 16.72 12.29 11.80
N ARG A 265 15.80 13.20 11.42
CA ARG A 265 15.43 14.32 12.29
C ARG A 265 14.62 13.88 13.50
N LEU A 266 13.64 12.99 13.37
CA LEU A 266 12.88 12.52 14.54
C LEU A 266 13.74 11.73 15.54
N MET A 267 14.85 11.14 15.08
CA MET A 267 15.82 10.44 15.92
C MET A 267 16.83 11.38 16.60
N GLN A 268 16.88 12.66 16.22
CA GLN A 268 17.86 13.61 16.74
C GLN A 268 17.56 14.00 18.19
N ASP A 269 18.51 13.68 19.07
CA ASP A 269 18.49 14.11 20.47
C ASP A 269 18.51 15.64 20.58
N GLY A 270 17.75 16.16 21.54
CA GLY A 270 17.69 17.60 21.84
C GLY A 270 16.71 18.39 20.98
N LEU A 271 16.14 17.81 19.91
CA LEU A 271 15.04 18.46 19.21
C LEU A 271 13.77 18.47 20.06
N PRO A 272 13.01 19.58 20.09
CA PRO A 272 11.72 19.62 20.78
C PRO A 272 10.77 18.53 20.26
N VAL A 273 10.03 17.88 21.16
CA VAL A 273 9.08 16.80 20.82
C VAL A 273 8.12 17.23 19.69
N GLY A 274 7.58 18.44 19.74
CA GLY A 274 6.70 18.96 18.69
C GLY A 274 7.37 19.06 17.32
N GLN A 275 8.68 19.32 17.25
CA GLN A 275 9.42 19.35 15.98
C GLN A 275 9.66 17.93 15.46
N ARG A 276 9.96 16.97 16.35
CA ARG A 276 10.09 15.55 16.00
C ARG A 276 8.77 14.96 15.50
N LEU A 277 7.65 15.33 16.12
CA LEU A 277 6.31 14.96 15.66
C LEU A 277 5.99 15.54 14.27
N LYS A 278 6.38 16.79 13.96
CA LYS A 278 6.24 17.32 12.60
C LYS A 278 6.98 16.47 11.56
N HIS A 279 8.20 16.03 11.85
CA HIS A 279 8.94 15.13 10.95
C HIS A 279 8.27 13.78 10.82
N PHE A 280 7.75 13.22 11.92
CA PHE A 280 6.98 11.98 11.89
C PHE A 280 5.69 12.09 11.07
N ASP A 281 4.98 13.21 11.19
CA ASP A 281 3.71 13.48 10.51
C ASP A 281 3.90 13.89 9.04
N TYR A 282 5.10 14.34 8.66
CA TYR A 282 5.43 14.78 7.31
C TYR A 282 5.70 13.58 6.39
N ARG A 283 4.66 13.15 5.67
CA ARG A 283 4.75 12.04 4.72
C ARG A 283 4.94 12.54 3.29
N LEU A 284 5.94 11.99 2.61
CA LEU A 284 6.30 12.38 1.26
C LEU A 284 5.67 11.47 0.23
N PHE A 285 5.28 12.04 -0.91
CA PHE A 285 4.80 11.26 -2.05
C PHE A 285 5.92 10.32 -2.56
N TRP A 286 5.65 9.02 -2.64
CA TRP A 286 6.68 8.02 -2.95
C TRP A 286 7.28 8.19 -4.36
N LEU A 287 6.46 8.55 -5.35
CA LEU A 287 6.89 8.75 -6.75
C LEU A 287 7.28 10.19 -7.09
N ARG A 288 7.65 11.01 -6.09
CA ARG A 288 7.96 12.44 -6.25
C ARG A 288 9.05 12.74 -7.27
N ASP A 289 9.95 11.79 -7.52
CA ASP A 289 11.10 11.96 -8.41
C ASP A 289 10.81 11.62 -9.87
N LEU A 290 9.69 10.94 -10.13
CA LEU A 290 9.35 10.44 -11.47
C LEU A 290 8.56 11.46 -12.30
N GLY A 291 8.48 12.72 -11.86
CA GLY A 291 7.81 13.79 -12.55
C GLY A 291 6.33 13.98 -12.18
N THR A 292 5.81 15.15 -12.58
CA THR A 292 4.52 15.65 -12.11
C THR A 292 3.34 15.22 -12.99
N SER A 293 3.59 14.93 -14.27
CA SER A 293 2.55 14.44 -15.20
C SER A 293 2.51 12.92 -15.29
N TYR A 294 1.32 12.38 -15.59
CA TYR A 294 1.10 10.95 -15.79
C TYR A 294 2.09 10.35 -16.81
N GLN A 295 2.21 10.95 -18.00
CA GLN A 295 3.04 10.39 -19.07
C GLN A 295 4.53 10.42 -18.74
N GLN A 296 5.02 11.46 -18.06
CA GLN A 296 6.41 11.49 -17.59
C GLN A 296 6.65 10.39 -16.56
N ARG A 297 5.71 10.20 -15.63
CA ARG A 297 5.82 9.22 -14.54
C ARG A 297 5.92 7.79 -15.02
N ILE A 298 5.01 7.38 -15.92
CA ILE A 298 5.04 6.02 -16.44
C ILE A 298 6.31 5.76 -17.26
N ASN A 299 6.79 6.76 -18.02
CA ASN A 299 8.01 6.62 -18.81
C ASN A 299 9.27 6.60 -17.95
N ALA A 300 9.29 7.38 -16.86
CA ALA A 300 10.38 7.37 -15.90
C ALA A 300 10.42 6.07 -15.10
N MET A 301 9.26 5.55 -14.67
CA MET A 301 9.16 4.29 -13.94
C MET A 301 9.77 3.11 -14.70
N VAL A 302 9.57 3.03 -16.02
CA VAL A 302 10.21 1.99 -16.87
C VAL A 302 11.75 2.01 -16.77
N LYS A 303 12.35 3.18 -16.51
CA LYS A 303 13.81 3.37 -16.49
C LYS A 303 14.41 3.43 -15.09
N GLN A 304 13.65 3.92 -14.11
CA GLN A 304 14.16 4.38 -12.82
C GLN A 304 13.49 3.68 -11.63
N TRP A 305 12.66 2.65 -11.84
CA TRP A 305 11.98 1.97 -10.73
C TRP A 305 12.93 1.46 -9.64
N SER A 306 14.15 1.06 -10.01
CA SER A 306 15.19 0.59 -9.09
C SER A 306 15.81 1.69 -8.23
N GLU A 307 15.58 2.96 -8.58
CA GLU A 307 16.09 4.13 -7.86
C GLU A 307 15.14 4.58 -6.74
N LEU A 308 13.91 4.06 -6.72
CA LEU A 308 12.91 4.36 -5.70
C LEU A 308 13.28 3.69 -4.38
N GLY A 309 12.97 4.36 -3.27
CA GLY A 309 13.19 3.79 -1.95
C GLY A 309 12.23 2.66 -1.61
N ILE A 310 12.68 1.74 -0.75
CA ILE A 310 11.90 0.63 -0.19
C ILE A 310 11.58 0.94 1.26
N VAL A 311 10.36 0.64 1.68
CA VAL A 311 9.91 0.85 3.06
C VAL A 311 10.40 -0.31 3.93
N GLU A 312 11.29 -0.01 4.88
CA GLU A 312 11.90 -0.97 5.80
C GLU A 312 11.62 -0.62 7.25
N ALA A 313 11.58 -1.64 8.11
CA ALA A 313 11.49 -1.43 9.55
C ALA A 313 12.78 -0.83 10.11
N ARG A 314 12.65 0.24 10.90
CA ARG A 314 13.72 0.89 11.65
C ARG A 314 13.32 1.04 13.12
N PRO A 315 14.27 1.04 14.06
CA PRO A 315 13.96 1.28 15.47
C PRO A 315 13.46 2.71 15.68
N GLY A 316 12.54 2.89 16.63
CA GLY A 316 12.16 4.21 17.13
C GLY A 316 13.21 4.80 18.08
N PRO A 317 13.06 6.09 18.44
CA PRO A 317 13.95 6.71 19.41
C PRO A 317 13.77 6.11 20.81
N GLN A 318 14.78 6.19 21.66
CA GLN A 318 14.73 5.56 22.99
C GLN A 318 13.62 6.16 23.88
N ASP A 319 13.32 7.44 23.70
CA ASP A 319 12.28 8.18 24.42
C ASP A 319 10.92 8.18 23.70
N HIS A 320 10.69 7.23 22.76
CA HIS A 320 9.52 7.22 21.89
C HIS A 320 8.19 7.34 22.68
N ALA A 321 8.07 6.63 23.80
CA ALA A 321 6.85 6.63 24.61
C ALA A 321 6.55 8.02 25.19
N GLN A 322 7.57 8.73 25.68
CA GLN A 322 7.44 10.10 26.18
C GLN A 322 7.20 11.10 25.04
N ALA A 323 7.75 10.83 23.86
CA ALA A 323 7.63 11.67 22.68
C ALA A 323 6.34 11.41 21.85
N HIS A 324 5.47 10.49 22.27
CA HIS A 324 4.30 10.03 21.50
C HIS A 324 4.65 9.49 20.10
N LEU A 325 5.82 8.87 19.99
CA LEU A 325 6.34 8.22 18.80
C LEU A 325 6.28 6.68 18.97
N PRO A 326 6.22 5.93 17.87
CA PRO A 326 6.23 4.47 17.93
C PRO A 326 7.65 3.95 18.16
N GLY A 327 7.78 2.85 18.90
CA GLY A 327 9.06 2.19 19.16
C GLY A 327 9.66 1.46 17.94
N ARG A 328 8.88 1.30 16.88
CA ARG A 328 9.28 0.77 15.58
C ARG A 328 8.62 1.60 14.49
N LEU A 329 9.42 2.04 13.52
CA LEU A 329 9.01 2.86 12.40
C LEU A 329 9.20 2.07 11.10
N TRP A 330 8.49 2.47 10.05
CA TRP A 330 8.70 1.97 8.70
C TRP A 330 9.09 3.17 7.83
N VAL A 331 10.30 3.11 7.28
CA VAL A 331 11.01 4.25 6.71
C VAL A 331 11.38 3.90 5.27
N GLU A 332 11.17 4.83 4.35
CA GLU A 332 11.70 4.74 2.98
C GLU A 332 13.22 4.82 3.03
N THR A 333 13.88 3.79 2.50
CA THR A 333 15.33 3.60 2.55
C THR A 333 15.85 3.19 1.17
N GLY A 334 17.13 3.41 0.89
CA GLY A 334 17.73 3.00 -0.39
C GLY A 334 17.26 3.81 -1.60
N ARG A 335 16.54 4.92 -1.39
CA ARG A 335 16.23 5.89 -2.44
C ARG A 335 17.52 6.47 -2.99
N SER A 336 17.63 6.58 -4.31
CA SER A 336 18.85 7.05 -4.98
C SER A 336 19.27 8.45 -4.53
N GLN A 337 20.56 8.62 -4.23
CA GLN A 337 21.11 9.89 -3.77
C GLN A 337 21.05 10.98 -4.84
N GLU A 338 21.01 10.59 -6.12
CA GLU A 338 20.85 11.53 -7.25
C GLU A 338 19.57 12.36 -7.12
N PHE A 339 18.53 11.83 -6.47
CA PHE A 339 17.27 12.53 -6.27
C PHE A 339 17.26 13.50 -5.08
N SER A 340 18.33 13.53 -4.28
CA SER A 340 18.49 14.40 -3.11
C SER A 340 19.75 15.28 -3.19
N GLU A 341 20.55 15.11 -4.23
CA GLU A 341 21.78 15.87 -4.39
C GLU A 341 21.49 17.37 -4.48
N GLY A 342 22.09 18.14 -3.57
CA GLY A 342 21.92 19.59 -3.55
C GLY A 342 20.55 20.07 -3.05
N ASP A 343 19.79 19.25 -2.32
CA ASP A 343 18.53 19.68 -1.72
C ASP A 343 18.76 20.82 -0.71
N TRP A 344 18.42 22.03 -1.14
CA TRP A 344 18.55 23.25 -0.34
C TRP A 344 17.44 23.38 0.71
N THR A 345 16.30 22.70 0.53
CA THR A 345 15.21 22.70 1.52
C THR A 345 15.59 21.88 2.75
N TRP A 346 16.29 20.76 2.55
CA TRP A 346 16.90 20.00 3.65
C TRP A 346 17.87 20.87 4.47
N LYS A 347 18.76 21.61 3.79
CA LYS A 347 19.66 22.56 4.48
C LYS A 347 18.90 23.61 5.29
N GLN A 348 17.77 24.10 4.79
CA GLN A 348 16.93 25.03 5.54
C GLN A 348 16.38 24.42 6.84
N VAL A 349 16.00 23.13 6.82
CA VAL A 349 15.59 22.40 8.02
C VAL A 349 16.73 22.36 9.02
N LEU A 350 17.94 21.97 8.59
CA LEU A 350 19.11 21.88 9.46
C LEU A 350 19.52 23.22 10.07
N ILE A 351 19.41 24.31 9.32
CA ILE A 351 19.66 25.68 9.80
C ILE A 351 18.58 26.10 10.82
N ALA A 352 17.29 25.85 10.52
CA ALA A 352 16.19 26.19 11.40
C ALA A 352 16.25 25.43 12.74
N GLU A 353 16.85 24.25 12.73
CA GLU A 353 17.08 23.41 13.91
C GLU A 353 18.45 23.62 14.56
N HIS A 354 19.20 24.63 14.11
CA HIS A 354 20.51 25.01 14.64
C HIS A 354 21.56 23.88 14.62
N THR A 355 21.41 22.94 13.69
CA THR A 355 22.39 21.87 13.44
C THR A 355 23.38 22.22 12.33
N GLU A 356 23.09 23.24 11.52
CA GLU A 356 24.00 23.84 10.55
C GLU A 356 23.96 25.37 10.60
N GLU A 357 25.05 26.01 10.19
CA GLU A 357 25.11 27.47 10.10
C GLU A 357 24.46 27.99 8.81
N ALA A 358 23.74 29.11 8.92
CA ALA A 358 23.26 29.81 7.76
C ALA A 358 24.45 30.35 6.91
N PRO A 359 24.37 30.29 5.58
CA PRO A 359 25.44 30.80 4.73
C PRO A 359 25.69 32.29 5.00
N GLY A 360 26.93 32.63 5.34
CA GLY A 360 27.33 34.02 5.59
C GLY A 360 27.35 34.85 4.29
N LEU A 361 27.01 36.14 4.39
CA LEU A 361 26.97 37.09 3.25
C LEU A 361 28.24 37.04 2.36
N LYS A 362 29.43 36.85 2.96
CA LYS A 362 30.71 36.80 2.24
C LYS A 362 30.88 35.59 1.31
N SER A 363 30.31 34.44 1.68
CA SER A 363 30.41 33.21 0.89
C SER A 363 29.67 33.30 -0.46
N GLN A 364 28.64 34.16 -0.55
CA GLN A 364 27.93 34.43 -1.81
C GLN A 364 28.69 35.40 -2.73
N GLU A 365 29.49 36.32 -2.17
CA GLU A 365 30.36 37.21 -2.94
C GLU A 365 31.55 36.45 -3.54
N GLU A 366 32.18 35.56 -2.76
CA GLU A 366 33.29 34.72 -3.24
C GLU A 366 32.83 33.69 -4.31
N ALA A 367 31.62 33.13 -4.17
CA ALA A 367 31.03 32.26 -5.18
C ALA A 367 30.68 33.02 -6.48
N ARG A 368 30.24 34.28 -6.38
CA ARG A 368 29.99 35.16 -7.53
C ARG A 368 31.29 35.58 -8.23
N ASP A 369 32.35 35.87 -7.49
CA ASP A 369 33.65 36.25 -8.05
C ASP A 369 34.42 35.07 -8.65
N SER A 370 34.13 33.84 -8.21
CA SER A 370 34.69 32.61 -8.79
C SER A 370 33.96 32.12 -10.05
N ALA A 371 32.74 32.62 -10.32
CA ALA A 371 31.99 32.29 -11.52
C ALA A 371 32.58 33.04 -12.72
N GLN A 372 33.39 32.35 -13.54
CA GLN A 372 33.78 32.89 -14.84
C GLN A 372 32.53 33.25 -15.64
N PRO A 373 32.44 34.47 -16.23
CA PRO A 373 31.33 34.79 -17.10
C PRO A 373 31.29 33.77 -18.24
N PRO A 374 30.10 33.29 -18.65
CA PRO A 374 30.00 32.32 -19.72
C PRO A 374 30.70 32.90 -20.95
N ALA A 375 31.65 32.14 -21.50
CA ALA A 375 32.31 32.51 -22.74
C ALA A 375 31.23 32.81 -23.78
N HIS A 376 31.18 34.05 -24.25
CA HIS A 376 30.24 34.46 -25.29
C HIS A 376 30.46 33.61 -26.53
N ALA A 377 29.69 32.52 -26.67
CA ALA A 377 29.53 31.85 -27.94
C ALA A 377 28.91 32.87 -28.89
N ARG A 378 29.67 33.30 -29.90
CA ARG A 378 29.19 34.16 -30.98
C ARG A 378 27.92 33.52 -31.55
N ARG A 379 26.76 34.10 -31.23
CA ARG A 379 25.49 33.78 -31.89
C ARG A 379 25.68 34.02 -33.39
N ARG A 380 25.69 32.94 -34.19
CA ARG A 380 25.47 33.05 -35.64
C ARG A 380 24.02 33.47 -35.83
N THR A 381 23.81 34.75 -36.06
CA THR A 381 22.55 35.29 -36.60
C THR A 381 22.42 34.82 -38.04
N TYR A 382 21.57 33.81 -38.28
CA TYR A 382 21.03 33.57 -39.61
C TYR A 382 19.94 34.61 -39.86
N ARG A 383 20.21 35.54 -40.77
CA ARG A 383 19.16 36.38 -41.35
C ARG A 383 18.29 35.48 -42.22
N ARG A 384 16.99 35.37 -41.90
CA ARG A 384 15.97 35.17 -42.93
C ARG A 384 16.17 36.30 -43.95
N ASP A 385 16.07 35.98 -45.23
CA ASP A 385 16.23 36.87 -46.39
C ASP A 385 17.58 36.70 -47.12
N GLN A 386 17.93 35.47 -47.53
CA GLN A 386 18.59 35.23 -48.81
C GLN A 386 17.88 34.05 -49.50
N LYS A 387 17.50 34.28 -50.75
CA LYS A 387 16.79 33.36 -51.66
C LYS A 387 17.63 32.14 -52.02
#